data_AF-A0A2S9FPU0-F1
#
_entry.id   AF-A0A2S9FPU0-F1
#
_cell.length_a   1.000
_cell.length_b   1.000
_cell.length_c   1.000
_cell.angle_alpha   90.00
_cell.angle_beta   90.00
_cell.angle_gamma   90.00
#
_symmetry.space_group_name_H-M   'P 1'
#
loop_
_entity.id
_entity.type
_entity.pdbx_description
1 polymer ?
#
loop_
_entity_poly.entity_id
_entity_poly.type
_entity_poly.pdbx_seq_one_letter_code
_entity_poly.pdbx_strand_id
1 'polypeptide(L)'
;LYPAGARCMVHESLAPGLAAAANLLRPGGERLVFWDCYRPHAVQVRMFEEVPNPAWVARPGEYARSHVAGRSVDVTLAAADGLVDMGTGFDDFTARSLAYATEGVSAAA
;
A
#
# COMPACT_ATOMS: atom_id res chain seq x y z
N LEU A 1 -7.05 2.10 13.62
CA LEU A 1 -6.37 0.88 14.12
C LEU A 1 -4.95 1.18 14.59
N TYR A 2 -4.18 1.96 13.82
CA TYR A 2 -2.87 2.44 14.25
C TYR A 2 -2.95 3.45 15.40
N PRO A 3 -1.90 3.55 16.24
CA PRO A 3 -1.75 4.64 17.20
C PRO A 3 -1.74 6.01 16.52
N ALA A 4 -2.23 7.04 17.22
CA ALA A 4 -2.12 8.42 16.74
C ALA A 4 -0.64 8.80 16.53
N GLY A 5 -0.33 9.45 15.41
CA GLY A 5 1.04 9.85 15.06
C GLY A 5 1.93 8.70 14.60
N ALA A 6 1.37 7.51 14.30
CA ALA A 6 2.12 6.43 13.69
C ALA A 6 2.83 6.92 12.41
N ARG A 7 4.15 6.71 12.35
CA ARG A 7 4.96 7.05 11.18
C ARG A 7 4.97 5.87 10.22
N CYS A 8 4.96 6.14 8.91
CA CYS A 8 5.33 5.13 7.93
C CYS A 8 6.79 4.72 8.16
N MET A 9 7.01 3.48 8.60
CA MET A 9 8.32 2.89 8.78
C MET A 9 8.48 1.73 7.81
N VAL A 10 9.66 1.61 7.21
CA VAL A 10 10.04 0.50 6.34
C VAL A 10 11.39 -0.04 6.79
N HIS A 11 11.62 -1.34 6.59
CA HIS A 11 12.91 -1.96 6.81
C HIS A 11 13.93 -1.36 5.82
N GLU A 12 15.18 -1.15 6.24
CA GLU A 12 16.18 -0.44 5.42
C GLU A 12 16.45 -1.11 4.06
N SER A 13 16.21 -2.42 3.96
CA SER A 13 16.30 -3.18 2.71
C SER A 13 15.38 -2.67 1.60
N LEU A 14 14.27 -2.00 1.93
CA LEU A 14 13.39 -1.40 0.92
C LEU A 14 13.90 -0.06 0.38
N ALA A 15 14.80 0.62 1.09
CA ALA A 15 15.21 1.98 0.75
C ALA A 15 15.75 2.11 -0.69
N PRO A 16 16.63 1.23 -1.21
CA PRO A 16 17.12 1.35 -2.59
C PRO A 16 16.00 1.21 -3.63
N GLY A 17 15.08 0.27 -3.42
CA GLY A 17 13.96 0.03 -4.35
C GLY A 17 12.95 1.17 -4.35
N LEU A 18 12.61 1.69 -3.18
CA LEU A 18 11.71 2.85 -3.06
C LEU A 18 12.33 4.12 -3.64
N ALA A 19 13.64 4.32 -3.47
CA ALA A 19 14.36 5.42 -4.09
C ALA A 19 14.36 5.30 -5.62
N ALA A 20 14.60 4.10 -6.15
CA ALA A 20 14.55 3.84 -7.59
C ALA A 20 13.14 4.10 -8.15
N ALA A 21 12.09 3.56 -7.52
CA ALA A 21 10.71 3.77 -7.92
C ALA A 21 10.32 5.25 -7.89
N ALA A 22 10.67 5.97 -6.81
CA ALA A 22 10.44 7.40 -6.72
C ALA A 22 11.14 8.13 -7.88
N ASN A 23 12.41 7.84 -8.14
CA ASN A 23 13.20 8.49 -9.19
C ASN A 23 12.67 8.23 -10.60
N LEU A 24 12.05 7.08 -10.86
CA LEU A 24 11.39 6.78 -12.14
C LEU A 24 10.16 7.67 -12.37
N LEU A 25 9.44 8.00 -11.31
CA LEU A 25 8.21 8.82 -11.37
C LEU A 25 8.53 10.32 -11.43
N ARG A 26 9.62 10.78 -10.80
CA ARG A 26 9.90 12.23 -10.70
C ARG A 26 9.89 12.99 -12.04
N PRO A 27 10.42 12.46 -13.15
CA PRO A 27 10.43 13.15 -14.44
C PRO A 27 9.04 13.39 -15.04
N GLY A 28 8.06 12.51 -14.76
CA GLY A 28 6.66 12.70 -15.18
C GLY A 28 5.89 13.69 -14.31
N GLY A 29 6.48 14.10 -13.18
CA GLY A 29 5.86 15.02 -12.22
C GLY A 29 5.18 14.30 -11.07
N GLU A 30 5.14 12.97 -11.08
CA GLU A 30 4.48 12.19 -10.04
C GLU A 30 5.38 11.95 -8.82
N ARG A 31 4.72 11.58 -7.72
CA ARG A 31 5.33 11.24 -6.43
C ARG A 31 4.65 10.01 -5.85
N LEU A 32 5.44 9.10 -5.28
CA LEU A 32 4.91 8.02 -4.44
C LEU A 32 4.31 8.60 -3.16
N VAL A 33 3.09 8.20 -2.84
CA VAL A 33 2.40 8.50 -1.59
C VAL A 33 2.14 7.18 -0.87
N PHE A 34 2.57 7.09 0.39
CA PHE A 34 2.46 5.87 1.18
C PHE A 34 1.18 5.91 2.01
N TRP A 35 0.39 4.85 1.94
CA TRP A 35 -0.84 4.67 2.72
C TRP A 35 -0.64 3.70 3.88
N ASP A 36 0.08 2.60 3.65
CA ASP A 36 0.46 1.67 4.73
C ASP A 36 1.89 1.17 4.57
N CYS A 37 2.56 0.95 5.69
CA CYS A 37 3.98 0.57 5.76
C CYS A 37 4.15 -0.51 6.84
N TYR A 38 5.03 -0.33 7.83
CA TYR A 38 5.10 -1.22 8.98
C TYR A 38 3.75 -1.29 9.71
N ARG A 39 3.25 -2.52 9.86
CA ARG A 39 2.02 -2.84 10.57
C ARG A 39 2.31 -3.65 11.81
N PRO A 40 2.06 -3.13 13.04
CA PRO A 40 2.17 -3.93 14.25
C PRO A 40 1.31 -5.19 14.15
N HIS A 41 1.79 -6.32 14.70
CA HIS A 41 1.08 -7.61 14.60
C HIS A 41 -0.36 -7.54 15.12
N ALA A 42 -0.60 -6.85 16.23
CA ALA A 42 -1.96 -6.64 16.76
C ALA A 42 -2.89 -5.89 15.78
N VAL A 43 -2.34 -4.99 14.96
CA VAL A 43 -3.11 -4.32 13.89
C VAL A 43 -3.43 -5.30 12.76
N GLN A 44 -2.48 -6.15 12.35
CA GLN A 44 -2.73 -7.21 11.36
C GLN A 44 -3.83 -8.17 11.82
N VAL A 45 -3.81 -8.58 13.10
CA VAL A 45 -4.85 -9.43 13.70
C VAL A 45 -6.20 -8.73 13.60
N ARG A 46 -6.29 -7.49 14.08
CA ARG A 46 -7.55 -6.74 14.07
C ARG A 46 -8.08 -6.47 12.65
N MET A 47 -7.22 -6.15 11.69
CA MET A 47 -7.63 -5.99 10.29
C MET A 47 -8.22 -7.29 9.73
N PHE A 48 -7.64 -8.45 10.05
CA PHE A 48 -8.16 -9.74 9.61
C PHE A 48 -9.47 -10.12 10.31
N GLU A 49 -9.67 -9.70 11.56
CA GLU A 49 -10.95 -9.88 12.26
C GLU A 49 -12.08 -9.09 11.59
N GLU A 50 -11.80 -7.88 11.11
CA GLU A 50 -12.76 -7.03 10.38
C GLU A 50 -13.01 -7.56 8.95
N VAL A 51 -11.95 -8.02 8.26
CA VAL A 51 -12.03 -8.57 6.90
C VAL A 51 -11.36 -9.95 6.86
N PRO A 52 -12.07 -11.03 7.24
CA PRO A 52 -11.51 -12.38 7.38
C PRO A 52 -11.37 -13.11 6.04
N ASN A 53 -10.88 -12.40 5.01
CA ASN A 53 -10.66 -12.92 3.67
C ASN A 53 -9.18 -12.80 3.29
N PRO A 54 -8.45 -13.93 3.18
CA PRO A 54 -7.03 -13.93 2.85
C PRO A 54 -6.71 -13.48 1.41
N ALA A 55 -7.72 -13.32 0.54
CA ALA A 55 -7.53 -12.66 -0.75
C ALA A 55 -7.24 -11.15 -0.62
N TRP A 56 -7.66 -10.55 0.49
CA TRP A 56 -7.59 -9.10 0.73
C TRP A 56 -6.70 -8.75 1.92
N VAL A 57 -6.90 -9.41 3.06
CA VAL A 57 -6.10 -9.20 4.27
C VAL A 57 -5.38 -10.48 4.61
N ALA A 58 -4.04 -10.44 4.59
CA ALA A 58 -3.23 -11.63 4.87
C ALA A 58 -3.57 -12.24 6.24
N ARG A 59 -3.68 -13.58 6.30
CA ARG A 59 -3.91 -14.26 7.57
C ARG A 59 -2.75 -13.98 8.54
N PRO A 60 -3.02 -13.51 9.77
CA PRO A 60 -2.00 -13.36 10.80
C PRO A 60 -1.29 -14.70 11.05
N GLY A 61 0.01 -14.65 11.27
CA GLY A 61 0.83 -15.83 11.56
C GLY A 61 1.81 -15.56 12.69
N GLU A 62 2.56 -16.61 13.04
CA GLU A 62 3.61 -16.58 14.06
C GLU A 62 4.83 -15.75 13.62
N TYR A 63 5.11 -15.71 12.32
CA TYR A 63 6.28 -15.05 11.76
C TYR A 63 5.93 -13.71 11.10
N ALA A 64 6.73 -12.69 11.38
CA ALA A 64 6.64 -11.39 10.72
C ALA A 64 6.93 -11.53 9.22
N ARG A 65 5.96 -11.15 8.39
CA ARG A 65 6.06 -11.12 6.93
C ARG A 65 5.42 -9.82 6.42
N SER A 66 5.79 -9.42 5.20
CA SER A 66 5.20 -8.27 4.51
C SER A 66 5.17 -7.00 5.38
N HIS A 67 4.00 -6.38 5.60
CA HIS A 67 3.85 -5.19 6.45
C HIS A 67 4.32 -5.40 7.89
N VAL A 68 4.11 -6.59 8.49
CA VAL A 68 4.55 -6.88 9.86
C VAL A 68 6.07 -6.96 9.97
N ALA A 69 6.75 -7.30 8.87
CA ALA A 69 8.21 -7.23 8.79
C ALA A 69 8.73 -5.84 8.37
N GLY A 70 7.85 -4.87 8.10
CA GLY A 70 8.20 -3.58 7.50
C GLY A 70 8.73 -3.69 6.07
N ARG A 71 8.45 -4.80 5.37
CA ARG A 71 8.98 -5.14 4.04
C ARG A 71 7.92 -5.12 2.93
N SER A 72 6.78 -4.50 3.20
CA SER A 72 5.75 -4.18 2.20
C SER A 72 5.23 -2.78 2.45
N VAL A 73 4.74 -2.16 1.37
CA VAL A 73 4.12 -0.84 1.40
C VAL A 73 2.91 -0.86 0.47
N ASP A 74 1.86 -0.17 0.90
CA ASP A 74 0.72 0.18 0.05
C ASP A 74 0.89 1.63 -0.36
N VAL A 75 0.85 1.89 -1.66
CA VAL A 75 1.17 3.20 -2.23
C VAL A 75 0.14 3.60 -3.28
N THR A 76 0.02 4.91 -3.46
CA THR A 76 -0.60 5.54 -4.63
C THR A 76 0.37 6.54 -5.24
N LEU A 77 -0.06 7.22 -6.30
CA LEU A 77 0.67 8.30 -6.94
C LEU A 77 -0.03 9.63 -6.72
N ALA A 78 0.75 10.70 -6.57
CA ALA A 78 0.25 12.07 -6.64
C ALA A 78 0.91 12.79 -7.83
N ALA A 79 0.11 13.50 -8.60
CA ALA A 79 0.52 14.41 -9.66
C ALA A 79 0.26 15.87 -9.24
N ALA A 80 0.37 16.81 -10.18
CA ALA A 80 0.24 18.24 -9.89
C ALA A 80 -1.19 18.65 -9.44
N ASP A 81 -2.20 17.91 -9.86
CA ASP A 81 -3.62 18.16 -9.62
C ASP A 81 -4.21 17.35 -8.44
N GLY A 82 -3.46 16.39 -7.90
CA GLY A 82 -3.89 15.59 -6.75
C GLY A 82 -3.41 14.15 -6.81
N LEU A 83 -4.16 13.26 -6.15
CA LEU A 83 -3.93 11.82 -6.25
C LEU A 83 -4.37 11.32 -7.63
N VAL A 84 -3.55 10.45 -8.22
CA VAL A 84 -3.87 9.79 -9.50
C VAL A 84 -5.04 8.84 -9.30
N ASP A 85 -5.93 8.78 -10.29
CA ASP A 85 -7.05 7.84 -10.30
C ASP A 85 -6.55 6.41 -10.53
N MET A 86 -6.47 5.64 -9.44
CA MET A 86 -6.11 4.22 -9.46
C MET A 86 -7.30 3.30 -9.82
N GLY A 87 -8.46 3.88 -10.18
CA GLY A 87 -9.70 3.18 -10.54
C GLY A 87 -10.57 2.69 -9.37
N THR A 88 -9.97 2.51 -8.19
CA THR A 88 -10.65 2.17 -6.92
C THR A 88 -10.05 2.95 -5.75
N GLY A 89 -10.77 2.99 -4.63
CA GLY A 89 -10.24 3.54 -3.38
C GLY A 89 -9.21 2.60 -2.72
N PHE A 90 -8.52 3.12 -1.72
CA PHE A 90 -7.68 2.27 -0.84
C PHE A 90 -8.54 1.23 -0.11
N ASP A 91 -8.06 0.00 -0.02
CA ASP A 91 -8.77 -1.12 0.64
C ASP A 91 -10.22 -1.34 0.14
N ASP A 92 -10.46 -1.15 -1.16
CA ASP A 92 -11.79 -1.33 -1.78
C ASP A 92 -12.28 -2.80 -1.73
N PHE A 93 -11.35 -3.77 -1.69
CA PHE A 93 -11.63 -5.21 -1.51
C PHE A 93 -12.67 -5.80 -2.48
N THR A 94 -12.75 -5.25 -3.69
CA THR A 94 -13.53 -5.80 -4.79
C THR A 94 -12.63 -6.39 -5.87
N ALA A 95 -13.22 -7.17 -6.79
CA ALA A 95 -12.47 -7.72 -7.93
C ALA A 95 -11.78 -6.65 -8.80
N ARG A 96 -12.24 -5.39 -8.75
CA ARG A 96 -11.60 -4.27 -9.45
C ARG A 96 -10.24 -3.88 -8.86
N SER A 97 -9.92 -4.33 -7.64
CA SER A 97 -8.64 -4.09 -6.97
C SER A 97 -7.66 -5.27 -7.10
N LEU A 98 -8.00 -6.29 -7.90
CA LEU A 98 -7.06 -7.37 -8.21
C LEU A 98 -5.90 -6.84 -9.06
N ALA A 99 -4.75 -7.50 -8.94
CA ALA A 99 -3.63 -7.23 -9.83
C ALA A 99 -4.06 -7.33 -11.30
N TYR A 100 -3.63 -6.35 -12.10
CA TYR A 100 -3.94 -6.22 -13.53
C TYR A 100 -5.41 -5.94 -13.88
N ALA A 101 -6.27 -5.62 -12.91
CA ALA A 101 -7.59 -5.09 -13.19
C ALA A 101 -7.48 -3.64 -13.69
N THR A 102 -7.71 -3.42 -14.98
CA THR A 102 -7.59 -2.08 -15.63
C THR A 102 -8.93 -1.58 -16.19
N GLU A 103 -10.01 -2.31 -15.99
CA GLU A 103 -11.33 -1.91 -16.48
C GLU A 103 -11.82 -0.64 -15.76
N GLY A 104 -12.11 0.39 -16.55
CA GLY A 104 -12.56 1.69 -16.06
C GLY A 104 -11.47 2.53 -15.39
N VAL A 105 -10.19 2.14 -15.50
CA VAL A 105 -9.05 2.97 -15.10
C VAL A 105 -8.78 4.00 -16.19
N SER A 106 -8.59 5.27 -15.80
CA SER A 106 -8.34 6.35 -16.76
C SER A 106 -7.01 6.16 -17.50
N ALA A 107 -6.87 6.76 -18.68
CA ALA A 107 -5.62 6.73 -19.44
C ALA A 107 -4.47 7.52 -18.80
N ALA A 108 -4.76 8.28 -17.72
CA ALA A 108 -3.78 9.06 -16.97
C ALA A 108 -3.16 8.29 -15.79
N ALA A 109 -3.57 7.03 -15.58
CA ALA A 109 -3.03 6.13 -14.55
C ALA A 109 -1.75 5.40 -15.00
#